data_AF-A0A954Y6N6-F1
#
_entry.id   AF-A0A954Y6N6-F1
#
_cell.length_a   1.000
_cell.length_b   1.000
_cell.length_c   1.000
_cell.angle_alpha   90.00
_cell.angle_beta   90.00
_cell.angle_gamma   90.00
#
_symmetry.space_group_name_H-M   'P 1'
#
loop_
_entity.id
_entity.type
_entity.pdbx_description
1 polymer ?
#
loop_
_entity_poly.entity_id
_entity_poly.type
_entity_poly.pdbx_seq_one_letter_code
_entity_poly.pdbx_strand_id
1 'polypeptide(L)'
;MLCLMVFAAPTFAEELTDLPVCDPAKVLTDDKCNKCHQQEIDQWRGTPHYRTFDSLHRKPEAKEIADKLGLRSVKRNDTCVRCHYTQQEKNGRPRVVAGVSCESCHGAAQDWVDIHADYGGQNVTKQQETPEHKRERREKSIRAGMNNPSNLYLIARQCLGCHTAPDEKLVNVGGHNAGSEGFELVSWSQGFVRHNFQRTDGQSNALSNPDRLRVMYLVGLMADLEFSLRAVAKATSGDRYGTTAAERAARVKQRLWQAQRVLKNQQLGQALDAVSEVKLTLDNAEAINQAADKVGKVALEFSKESNGATLEAIDPLLPTPEQYKQ
;
A
#
# COMPACT_ATOMS: atom_id res chain seq x y z
N MET A 1 -22.21 -32.16 -31.38
CA MET A 1 -22.56 -30.94 -30.63
C MET A 1 -21.48 -30.75 -29.56
N LEU A 2 -20.41 -30.04 -29.89
CA LEU A 2 -19.25 -29.87 -29.00
C LEU A 2 -19.47 -28.61 -28.16
N CYS A 3 -19.65 -28.78 -26.85
CA CYS A 3 -19.87 -27.68 -25.92
C CYS A 3 -18.50 -27.03 -25.61
N LEU A 4 -18.20 -25.88 -26.23
CA LEU A 4 -17.05 -25.07 -25.85
C LEU A 4 -17.34 -24.45 -24.48
N MET A 5 -16.73 -24.96 -23.41
CA MET A 5 -16.62 -24.24 -22.15
C MET A 5 -15.54 -23.18 -22.30
N VAL A 6 -15.96 -21.93 -22.47
CA VAL A 6 -15.08 -20.76 -22.36
C VAL A 6 -14.88 -20.50 -20.88
N PHE A 7 -13.72 -20.91 -20.35
CA PHE A 7 -13.27 -20.44 -19.04
C PHE A 7 -12.83 -18.98 -19.20
N ALA A 8 -13.64 -18.05 -18.69
CA ALA A 8 -13.21 -16.67 -18.55
C ALA A 8 -12.04 -16.64 -17.55
N ALA A 9 -10.87 -16.18 -17.99
CA ALA A 9 -9.79 -15.89 -17.06
C ALA A 9 -10.26 -14.79 -16.10
N PRO A 10 -10.07 -14.94 -14.78
CA PRO A 10 -10.43 -13.91 -13.83
C PRO A 10 -9.73 -12.60 -14.22
N THR A 11 -10.46 -11.50 -14.19
CA THR A 11 -9.88 -10.21 -14.51
C THR A 11 -9.05 -9.74 -13.32
N PHE A 12 -7.84 -9.21 -13.56
CA PHE A 12 -6.96 -8.67 -12.50
C PHE A 12 -7.62 -7.66 -11.54
N ALA A 13 -8.76 -7.09 -11.93
CA ALA A 13 -9.54 -6.17 -11.10
C ALA A 13 -10.35 -6.88 -10.00
N GLU A 14 -10.76 -8.14 -10.18
CA GLU A 14 -11.47 -8.93 -9.16
C GLU A 14 -10.54 -9.43 -8.05
N GLU A 15 -9.24 -9.56 -8.31
CA GLU A 15 -8.26 -10.16 -7.37
C GLU A 15 -7.67 -9.16 -6.37
N LEU A 16 -8.02 -7.86 -6.50
CA LEU A 16 -7.47 -6.76 -5.70
C LEU A 16 -8.38 -6.34 -4.53
N THR A 17 -9.40 -7.10 -4.18
CA THR A 17 -10.36 -6.76 -3.12
C THR A 17 -9.86 -7.08 -1.70
N ASP A 18 -8.89 -7.98 -1.57
CA ASP A 18 -8.36 -8.38 -0.27
C ASP A 18 -7.24 -7.46 0.24
N LEU A 19 -7.10 -7.39 1.57
CA LEU A 19 -5.96 -6.71 2.19
C LEU A 19 -4.67 -7.26 1.59
N PRO A 20 -3.68 -6.41 1.28
CA PRO A 20 -2.42 -6.90 0.78
C PRO A 20 -1.76 -7.90 1.74
N VAL A 21 -1.46 -9.09 1.23
CA VAL A 21 -0.73 -10.13 1.96
C VAL A 21 0.56 -10.41 1.21
N CYS A 22 1.68 -10.33 1.94
CA CYS A 22 2.97 -10.80 1.45
C CYS A 22 3.08 -12.29 1.80
N ASP A 23 2.99 -13.17 0.80
CA ASP A 23 3.06 -14.62 0.99
C ASP A 23 4.45 -15.03 1.50
N PRO A 24 4.58 -15.54 2.74
CA PRO A 24 5.88 -15.94 3.29
C PRO A 24 6.60 -17.02 2.47
N ALA A 25 5.88 -17.87 1.75
CA ALA A 25 6.48 -18.91 0.92
C ALA A 25 7.22 -18.33 -0.30
N LYS A 26 6.86 -17.10 -0.72
CA LYS A 26 7.38 -16.42 -1.91
C LYS A 26 8.35 -15.28 -1.59
N VAL A 27 8.68 -15.09 -0.31
CA VAL A 27 9.61 -14.05 0.15
C VAL A 27 11.05 -14.50 -0.09
N LEU A 28 11.85 -13.64 -0.71
CA LEU A 28 13.27 -13.90 -1.02
C LEU A 28 14.26 -13.07 -0.18
N THR A 29 13.78 -12.14 0.64
CA THR A 29 14.56 -11.17 1.44
C THR A 29 15.28 -10.10 0.59
N ASP A 30 15.91 -9.13 1.26
CA ASP A 30 16.54 -7.95 0.67
C ASP A 30 17.81 -8.29 -0.16
N ASP A 31 18.43 -9.44 0.08
CA ASP A 31 19.63 -9.89 -0.64
C ASP A 31 19.46 -9.91 -2.17
N LYS A 32 18.25 -10.27 -2.66
CA LYS A 32 17.95 -10.31 -4.11
C LYS A 32 17.80 -8.91 -4.71
N CYS A 33 17.38 -7.94 -3.90
CA CYS A 33 17.23 -6.54 -4.30
C CYS A 33 18.59 -5.82 -4.32
N ASN A 34 19.49 -6.18 -3.39
CA ASN A 34 20.71 -5.43 -3.10
C ASN A 34 21.68 -5.30 -4.27
N LYS A 35 21.71 -6.28 -5.18
CA LYS A 35 22.59 -6.25 -6.35
C LYS A 35 22.30 -5.08 -7.31
N CYS A 36 21.05 -4.63 -7.38
CA CYS A 36 20.61 -3.57 -8.29
C CYS A 36 20.09 -2.31 -7.59
N HIS A 37 19.75 -2.44 -6.29
CA HIS A 37 19.08 -1.40 -5.50
C HIS A 37 19.82 -1.08 -4.19
N GLN A 38 21.16 -1.02 -4.24
CA GLN A 38 21.99 -0.80 -3.06
C GLN A 38 21.65 0.52 -2.34
N GLN A 39 21.52 1.63 -3.09
CA GLN A 39 21.20 2.94 -2.50
C GLN A 39 19.80 2.97 -1.86
N GLU A 40 18.82 2.31 -2.48
CA GLU A 40 17.48 2.17 -1.92
C GLU A 40 17.49 1.37 -0.62
N ILE A 41 18.31 0.30 -0.54
CA ILE A 41 18.48 -0.49 0.69
C ILE A 41 19.13 0.34 1.79
N ASP A 42 20.16 1.12 1.47
CA ASP A 42 20.83 1.96 2.46
C ASP A 42 19.88 3.03 3.02
N GLN A 43 19.03 3.61 2.18
CA GLN A 43 17.95 4.49 2.62
C GLN A 43 16.93 3.74 3.51
N TRP A 44 16.50 2.54 3.10
CA TRP A 44 15.55 1.73 3.86
C TRP A 44 16.06 1.38 5.26
N ARG A 45 17.35 1.03 5.41
CA ARG A 45 17.99 0.74 6.71
C ARG A 45 17.88 1.90 7.71
N GLY A 46 17.75 3.13 7.21
CA GLY A 46 17.52 4.32 8.03
C GLY A 46 16.12 4.41 8.63
N THR A 47 15.13 3.72 8.07
CA THR A 47 13.70 3.93 8.34
C THR A 47 13.19 3.23 9.61
N PRO A 48 12.07 3.69 10.20
CA PRO A 48 11.37 2.94 11.24
C PRO A 48 10.96 1.53 10.81
N HIS A 49 10.61 1.34 9.53
CA HIS A 49 10.24 0.06 8.93
C HIS A 49 11.33 -1.00 9.06
N TYR A 50 12.59 -0.65 8.79
CA TYR A 50 13.72 -1.53 9.03
C TYR A 50 13.89 -1.83 10.52
N ARG A 51 13.89 -0.77 11.34
CA ARG A 51 14.19 -0.82 12.78
C ARG A 51 13.16 -1.61 13.59
N THR A 52 11.96 -1.90 13.07
CA THR A 52 10.95 -2.69 13.80
C THR A 52 11.49 -4.07 14.17
N PHE A 53 12.33 -4.66 13.32
CA PHE A 53 12.93 -5.97 13.56
C PHE A 53 13.60 -6.04 14.93
N ASP A 54 14.40 -5.04 15.25
CA ASP A 54 15.18 -5.00 16.48
C ASP A 54 14.44 -4.33 17.63
N SER A 55 13.63 -3.31 17.37
CA SER A 55 13.13 -2.46 18.45
C SER A 55 11.75 -2.86 18.98
N LEU A 56 10.80 -3.22 18.12
CA LEU A 56 9.38 -3.24 18.49
C LEU A 56 9.07 -4.22 19.63
N HIS A 57 9.51 -5.47 19.51
CA HIS A 57 9.28 -6.52 20.50
C HIS A 57 9.92 -6.25 21.88
N ARG A 58 10.78 -5.22 22.00
CA ARG A 58 11.42 -4.84 23.25
C ARG A 58 10.66 -3.74 23.99
N LYS A 59 9.82 -2.98 23.27
CA LYS A 59 9.06 -1.85 23.81
C LYS A 59 8.03 -2.30 24.87
N PRO A 60 7.94 -1.63 26.03
CA PRO A 60 6.95 -1.93 27.06
C PRO A 60 5.51 -1.91 26.52
N GLU A 61 5.17 -0.92 25.69
CA GLU A 61 3.83 -0.75 25.13
C GLU A 61 3.44 -1.92 24.22
N ALA A 62 4.39 -2.44 23.43
CA ALA A 62 4.15 -3.61 22.58
C ALA A 62 3.93 -4.90 23.39
N LYS A 63 4.62 -5.04 24.54
CA LYS A 63 4.42 -6.16 25.46
C LYS A 63 3.06 -6.06 26.15
N GLU A 64 2.68 -4.88 26.60
CA GLU A 64 1.38 -4.65 27.23
C GLU A 64 0.22 -5.00 26.30
N ILE A 65 0.28 -4.57 25.03
CA ILE A 65 -0.71 -4.93 24.01
C ILE A 65 -0.74 -6.47 23.81
N ALA A 66 0.43 -7.11 23.72
CA ALA A 66 0.51 -8.56 23.57
C ALA A 66 -0.11 -9.30 24.76
N ASP A 67 0.17 -8.85 25.99
CA ASP A 67 -0.37 -9.43 27.23
C ASP A 67 -1.90 -9.30 27.28
N LYS A 68 -2.44 -8.12 26.96
CA LYS A 68 -3.89 -7.88 26.85
C LYS A 68 -4.57 -8.81 25.83
N LEU A 69 -3.87 -9.18 24.77
CA LEU A 69 -4.35 -10.09 23.74
C LEU A 69 -4.09 -11.57 24.05
N GLY A 70 -3.41 -11.89 25.16
CA GLY A 70 -3.01 -13.25 25.52
C GLY A 70 -1.89 -13.82 24.64
N LEU A 71 -1.11 -12.97 23.99
CA LEU A 71 -0.03 -13.34 23.07
C LEU A 71 1.29 -13.45 23.81
N ARG A 72 1.93 -14.62 23.75
CA ARG A 72 3.22 -14.86 24.43
C ARG A 72 4.41 -14.13 23.79
N SER A 73 4.29 -13.68 22.54
CA SER A 73 5.40 -13.07 21.80
C SER A 73 4.92 -12.22 20.65
N VAL A 74 5.41 -10.97 20.58
CA VAL A 74 5.19 -10.03 19.46
C VAL A 74 5.71 -10.57 18.12
N LYS A 75 6.73 -11.43 18.11
CA LYS A 75 7.34 -11.99 16.88
C LYS A 75 6.80 -13.36 16.47
N ARG A 76 5.88 -13.95 17.27
CA ARG A 76 5.37 -15.32 17.05
C ARG A 76 3.86 -15.37 17.23
N ASN A 77 3.16 -14.58 16.43
CA ASN A 77 1.70 -14.54 16.32
C ASN A 77 1.32 -13.88 15.00
N ASP A 78 0.10 -14.08 14.51
CA ASP A 78 -0.32 -13.52 13.21
C ASP A 78 -0.69 -12.03 13.28
N THR A 79 -1.17 -11.55 14.43
CA THR A 79 -1.64 -10.17 14.62
C THR A 79 -0.54 -9.12 14.45
N CYS A 80 0.56 -9.24 15.20
CA CYS A 80 1.64 -8.26 15.19
C CYS A 80 2.53 -8.39 13.95
N VAL A 81 2.76 -9.62 13.48
CA VAL A 81 3.70 -9.88 12.37
C VAL A 81 3.16 -9.43 11.03
N ARG A 82 1.83 -9.39 10.87
CA ARG A 82 1.16 -8.90 9.66
C ARG A 82 1.61 -7.50 9.25
N CYS A 83 1.81 -6.60 10.20
CA CYS A 83 2.08 -5.18 9.91
C CYS A 83 3.52 -4.75 10.20
N HIS A 84 4.22 -5.42 11.13
CA HIS A 84 5.50 -4.93 11.64
C HIS A 84 6.72 -5.70 11.17
N TYR A 85 6.53 -6.85 10.52
CA TYR A 85 7.63 -7.74 10.15
C TYR A 85 7.37 -8.35 8.78
N THR A 86 8.45 -8.80 8.14
CA THR A 86 8.39 -9.66 6.96
C THR A 86 8.66 -11.08 7.40
N GLN A 87 7.80 -12.00 6.97
CA GLN A 87 7.96 -13.42 7.22
C GLN A 87 8.45 -14.13 5.96
N GLN A 88 9.30 -15.13 6.15
CA GLN A 88 9.68 -16.08 5.10
C GLN A 88 9.40 -17.49 5.61
N GLU A 89 8.91 -18.37 4.75
CA GLU A 89 8.77 -19.78 5.08
C GLU A 89 10.16 -20.42 5.24
N LYS A 90 10.41 -21.02 6.42
CA LYS A 90 11.62 -21.80 6.70
C LYS A 90 11.23 -23.10 7.36
N ASN A 91 11.55 -24.23 6.72
CA ASN A 91 11.23 -25.57 7.18
C ASN A 91 9.71 -25.76 7.42
N GLY A 92 8.88 -25.33 6.46
CA GLY A 92 7.42 -25.45 6.51
C GLY A 92 6.75 -24.58 7.57
N ARG A 93 7.41 -23.53 8.07
CA ARG A 93 6.86 -22.59 9.05
C ARG A 93 7.26 -21.14 8.72
N PRO A 94 6.32 -20.18 8.76
CA PRO A 94 6.65 -18.76 8.64
C PRO A 94 7.57 -18.30 9.79
N ARG A 95 8.66 -17.63 9.44
CA ARG A 95 9.60 -17.02 10.40
C ARG A 95 9.80 -15.56 10.06
N VAL A 96 9.73 -14.71 11.07
CA VAL A 96 10.12 -13.30 10.94
C VAL A 96 11.60 -13.23 10.56
N VAL A 97 11.90 -12.64 9.40
CA VAL A 97 13.26 -12.52 8.84
C VAL A 97 13.75 -11.08 8.77
N ALA A 98 12.83 -10.11 8.71
CA ALA A 98 13.14 -8.70 8.67
C ALA A 98 12.02 -7.89 9.34
N GLY A 99 12.24 -6.58 9.48
CA GLY A 99 11.18 -5.63 9.77
C GLY A 99 10.21 -5.53 8.58
N VAL A 100 9.58 -4.37 8.39
CA VAL A 100 8.85 -4.11 7.15
C VAL A 100 9.89 -3.93 6.04
N SER A 101 9.94 -4.87 5.10
CA SER A 101 11.01 -4.98 4.08
C SER A 101 10.58 -4.43 2.73
N CYS A 102 11.48 -4.52 1.73
CA CYS A 102 11.17 -4.24 0.34
C CYS A 102 9.91 -4.97 -0.13
N GLU A 103 9.77 -6.25 0.22
CA GLU A 103 8.69 -7.14 -0.23
C GLU A 103 7.35 -6.85 0.48
N SER A 104 7.37 -6.15 1.62
CA SER A 104 6.14 -5.64 2.25
C SER A 104 5.46 -4.58 1.36
N CYS A 105 6.26 -3.77 0.66
CA CYS A 105 5.78 -2.71 -0.23
C CYS A 105 5.73 -3.15 -1.69
N HIS A 106 6.67 -3.97 -2.15
CA HIS A 106 6.81 -4.37 -3.55
C HIS A 106 6.19 -5.74 -3.89
N GLY A 107 5.66 -6.45 -2.88
CA GLY A 107 5.14 -7.80 -3.03
C GLY A 107 6.23 -8.85 -2.85
N ALA A 108 5.84 -10.09 -2.53
CA ALA A 108 6.76 -11.21 -2.37
C ALA A 108 7.45 -11.52 -3.70
N ALA A 109 8.79 -11.61 -3.70
CA ALA A 109 9.59 -11.44 -4.91
C ALA A 109 9.72 -12.68 -5.82
N GLN A 110 9.43 -13.88 -5.30
CA GLN A 110 9.74 -15.15 -5.98
C GLN A 110 9.27 -15.20 -7.44
N ASP A 111 8.04 -14.76 -7.71
CA ASP A 111 7.44 -14.94 -9.04
C ASP A 111 7.76 -13.80 -10.02
N TRP A 112 8.29 -12.67 -9.54
CA TRP A 112 8.50 -11.48 -10.39
C TRP A 112 9.94 -10.97 -10.45
N VAL A 113 10.83 -11.34 -9.53
CA VAL A 113 12.18 -10.77 -9.45
C VAL A 113 13.02 -11.04 -10.70
N ASP A 114 12.93 -12.24 -11.25
CA ASP A 114 13.71 -12.62 -12.44
C ASP A 114 13.13 -11.93 -13.69
N ILE A 115 11.79 -11.83 -13.78
CA ILE A 115 11.12 -11.05 -14.83
C ILE A 115 11.55 -9.59 -14.74
N HIS A 116 11.59 -9.02 -13.53
CA HIS A 116 11.99 -7.65 -13.30
C HIS A 116 13.44 -7.38 -13.73
N ALA A 117 14.34 -8.36 -13.54
CA ALA A 117 15.76 -8.24 -13.83
C ALA A 117 16.14 -8.48 -15.30
N ASP A 118 15.24 -9.04 -16.12
CA ASP A 118 15.48 -9.26 -17.55
C ASP A 118 15.34 -7.93 -18.33
N TYR A 119 16.32 -7.49 -19.11
CA TYR A 119 16.20 -6.29 -19.95
C TYR A 119 16.08 -6.61 -21.45
N GLY A 120 15.85 -7.88 -21.80
CA GLY A 120 15.74 -8.37 -23.17
C GLY A 120 16.84 -9.37 -23.53
N GLY A 121 17.41 -10.07 -22.54
CA GLY A 121 18.49 -11.05 -22.71
C GLY A 121 19.74 -10.79 -21.86
N GLN A 122 20.64 -11.80 -21.82
CA GLN A 122 21.77 -11.88 -20.87
C GLN A 122 22.78 -10.72 -20.92
N ASN A 123 22.88 -10.00 -22.04
CA ASN A 123 23.84 -8.91 -22.22
C ASN A 123 23.18 -7.56 -22.53
N VAL A 124 21.87 -7.43 -22.30
CA VAL A 124 21.15 -6.18 -22.51
C VAL A 124 21.12 -5.41 -21.19
N THR A 125 21.61 -4.17 -21.20
CA THR A 125 21.54 -3.29 -20.03
C THR A 125 20.19 -2.57 -19.96
N LYS A 126 19.86 -2.01 -18.79
CA LYS A 126 18.68 -1.15 -18.61
C LYS A 126 18.62 0.00 -19.62
N GLN A 127 19.76 0.53 -20.04
CA GLN A 127 19.86 1.62 -21.02
C GLN A 127 19.63 1.15 -22.47
N GLN A 128 19.84 -0.13 -22.74
CA GLN A 128 19.66 -0.75 -24.07
C GLN A 128 18.27 -1.37 -24.25
N GLU A 129 17.50 -1.50 -23.17
CA GLU A 129 16.14 -2.04 -23.20
C GLU A 129 15.23 -1.24 -24.14
N THR A 130 14.52 -1.93 -25.03
CA THR A 130 13.54 -1.29 -25.93
C THR A 130 12.30 -0.82 -25.15
N PRO A 131 11.62 0.25 -25.60
CA PRO A 131 10.36 0.68 -24.99
C PRO A 131 9.30 -0.43 -24.93
N GLU A 132 9.25 -1.29 -25.95
CA GLU A 132 8.31 -2.41 -26.06
C GLU A 132 8.59 -3.46 -24.98
N HIS A 133 9.84 -3.92 -24.87
CA HIS A 133 10.25 -4.89 -23.85
C HIS A 133 10.00 -4.35 -22.45
N LYS A 134 10.33 -3.08 -22.22
CA LYS A 134 10.10 -2.41 -20.93
C LYS A 134 8.64 -2.41 -20.52
N ARG A 135 7.71 -2.15 -21.45
CA ARG A 135 6.27 -2.20 -21.18
C ARG A 135 5.85 -3.63 -20.84
N GLU A 136 6.20 -4.60 -21.69
CA GLU A 136 5.83 -6.00 -21.51
C GLU A 136 6.37 -6.59 -20.21
N ARG A 137 7.65 -6.35 -19.90
CA ARG A 137 8.28 -6.77 -18.65
C ARG A 137 7.55 -6.22 -17.44
N ARG A 138 7.26 -4.91 -17.42
CA ARG A 138 6.56 -4.28 -16.30
C ARG A 138 5.19 -4.89 -16.09
N GLU A 139 4.43 -5.09 -17.17
CA GLU A 139 3.12 -5.72 -17.10
C GLU A 139 3.21 -7.17 -16.61
N LYS A 140 4.19 -7.96 -17.09
CA LYS A 140 4.44 -9.32 -16.62
C LYS A 140 4.84 -9.36 -15.14
N SER A 141 5.73 -8.47 -14.69
CA SER A 141 6.12 -8.39 -13.27
C SER A 141 4.91 -8.05 -12.39
N ILE A 142 4.08 -7.08 -12.81
CA ILE A 142 2.85 -6.71 -12.08
C ILE A 142 1.89 -7.90 -12.03
N ARG A 143 1.72 -8.61 -13.15
CA ARG A 143 0.89 -9.82 -13.25
C ARG A 143 1.38 -10.92 -12.32
N ALA A 144 2.69 -11.02 -12.12
CA ALA A 144 3.32 -11.97 -11.21
C ALA A 144 3.37 -11.48 -9.75
N GLY A 145 2.68 -10.39 -9.40
CA GLY A 145 2.52 -9.91 -8.03
C GLY A 145 3.45 -8.76 -7.62
N MET A 146 4.21 -8.17 -8.55
CA MET A 146 5.02 -6.99 -8.26
C MET A 146 4.13 -5.75 -8.08
N ASN A 147 4.20 -5.13 -6.90
CA ASN A 147 3.69 -3.78 -6.70
C ASN A 147 4.69 -2.77 -7.30
N ASN A 148 4.54 -2.53 -8.61
CA ASN A 148 5.43 -1.64 -9.34
C ASN A 148 5.12 -0.17 -9.01
N PRO A 149 6.11 0.66 -8.61
CA PRO A 149 5.89 2.06 -8.23
C PRO A 149 5.45 2.96 -9.40
N SER A 150 5.44 2.45 -10.64
CA SER A 150 4.82 3.13 -11.78
C SER A 150 3.29 3.21 -11.62
N ASN A 151 2.68 2.25 -10.94
CA ASN A 151 1.28 2.32 -10.52
C ASN A 151 1.22 2.73 -9.04
N LEU A 152 0.83 3.97 -8.78
CA LEU A 152 0.83 4.53 -7.43
C LEU A 152 -0.20 3.87 -6.51
N TYR A 153 -1.28 3.33 -7.06
CA TYR A 153 -2.32 2.67 -6.26
C TYR A 153 -1.81 1.36 -5.66
N LEU A 154 -1.08 0.56 -6.46
CA LEU A 154 -0.46 -0.68 -5.98
C LEU A 154 0.49 -0.46 -4.80
N ILE A 155 1.14 0.70 -4.70
CA ILE A 155 1.96 1.06 -3.53
C ILE A 155 1.10 1.59 -2.38
N ALA A 156 0.16 2.50 -2.68
CA ALA A 156 -0.69 3.13 -1.67
C ALA A 156 -1.45 2.10 -0.81
N ARG A 157 -2.02 1.08 -1.46
CA ARG A 157 -2.76 0.01 -0.78
C ARG A 157 -1.90 -0.79 0.20
N GLN A 158 -0.61 -1.00 -0.09
CA GLN A 158 0.30 -1.70 0.84
C GLN A 158 0.50 -0.92 2.12
N CYS A 159 0.71 0.39 2.00
CA CYS A 159 0.83 1.26 3.17
C CYS A 159 -0.44 1.18 4.03
N LEU A 160 -1.60 1.32 3.40
CA LEU A 160 -2.88 1.38 4.10
C LEU A 160 -3.35 0.04 4.66
N GLY A 161 -2.89 -1.09 4.10
CA GLY A 161 -3.11 -2.42 4.68
C GLY A 161 -2.61 -2.53 6.12
N CYS A 162 -1.57 -1.77 6.48
CA CYS A 162 -1.05 -1.69 7.84
C CYS A 162 -1.50 -0.41 8.56
N HIS A 163 -1.45 0.75 7.88
CA HIS A 163 -1.68 2.06 8.49
C HIS A 163 -3.15 2.38 8.79
N THR A 164 -4.09 1.54 8.37
CA THR A 164 -5.48 1.56 8.86
C THR A 164 -5.71 0.65 10.08
N ALA A 165 -4.74 -0.21 10.43
CA ALA A 165 -4.82 -1.23 11.48
C ALA A 165 -6.17 -1.99 11.48
N PRO A 166 -6.49 -2.76 10.41
CA PRO A 166 -7.81 -3.33 10.18
C PRO A 166 -8.10 -4.59 11.02
N ASP A 167 -7.96 -4.47 12.34
CA ASP A 167 -8.17 -5.51 13.35
C ASP A 167 -8.83 -4.90 14.60
N GLU A 168 -10.14 -5.18 14.76
CA GLU A 168 -10.94 -4.64 15.85
C GLU A 168 -10.45 -5.12 17.22
N LYS A 169 -10.07 -6.39 17.34
CA LYS A 169 -9.62 -6.96 18.62
C LYS A 169 -8.28 -6.34 19.05
N LEU A 170 -7.35 -6.16 18.11
CA LEU A 170 -6.08 -5.49 18.35
C LEU A 170 -6.28 -4.09 18.96
N VAL A 171 -7.27 -3.35 18.46
CA VAL A 171 -7.58 -1.99 18.94
C VAL A 171 -8.37 -2.02 20.26
N ASN A 172 -9.54 -2.65 20.27
CA ASN A 172 -10.49 -2.54 21.39
C ASN A 172 -10.01 -3.31 22.62
N VAL A 173 -9.39 -4.48 22.45
CA VAL A 173 -8.87 -5.29 23.56
C VAL A 173 -7.40 -4.99 23.80
N GLY A 174 -6.59 -4.97 22.74
CA GLY A 174 -5.15 -4.76 22.86
C GLY A 174 -4.78 -3.33 23.25
N GLY A 175 -5.64 -2.34 22.95
CA GLY A 175 -5.34 -0.92 23.17
C GLY A 175 -4.45 -0.31 22.09
N HIS A 176 -4.23 -1.01 20.97
CA HIS A 176 -3.51 -0.48 19.81
C HIS A 176 -4.28 0.72 19.20
N ASN A 177 -3.57 1.60 18.51
CA ASN A 177 -4.23 2.69 17.77
C ASN A 177 -5.03 2.14 16.57
N ALA A 178 -6.20 2.71 16.30
CA ALA A 178 -7.01 2.40 15.12
C ALA A 178 -6.44 3.09 13.87
N GLY A 179 -5.27 2.62 13.46
CA GLY A 179 -4.49 3.17 12.36
C GLY A 179 -3.46 4.20 12.81
N SER A 180 -2.69 4.69 11.84
CA SER A 180 -1.70 5.73 12.04
C SER A 180 -2.33 7.11 11.89
N GLU A 181 -2.29 7.87 12.97
CA GLU A 181 -2.79 9.23 13.03
C GLU A 181 -2.03 10.14 12.05
N GLY A 182 -2.78 10.93 11.27
CA GLY A 182 -2.21 11.82 10.26
C GLY A 182 -1.48 11.10 9.12
N PHE A 183 -1.70 9.80 8.90
CA PHE A 183 -1.20 9.12 7.70
C PHE A 183 -1.76 9.79 6.45
N GLU A 184 -0.86 10.25 5.59
CA GLU A 184 -1.14 10.78 4.26
C GLU A 184 0.02 10.37 3.35
N LEU A 185 -0.29 9.85 2.16
CA LEU A 185 0.67 9.13 1.32
C LEU A 185 1.87 10.00 0.92
N VAL A 186 1.67 11.28 0.57
CA VAL A 186 2.76 12.19 0.18
C VAL A 186 3.71 12.44 1.35
N SER A 187 3.20 12.98 2.43
CA SER A 187 3.98 13.33 3.62
C SER A 187 4.68 12.13 4.25
N TRP A 188 4.10 10.94 4.21
CA TRP A 188 4.71 9.73 4.79
C TRP A 188 5.69 9.03 3.84
N SER A 189 5.58 9.22 2.52
CA SER A 189 6.46 8.55 1.57
C SER A 189 7.61 9.41 1.06
N GLN A 190 7.49 10.74 1.07
CA GLN A 190 8.47 11.63 0.44
C GLN A 190 9.63 12.07 1.34
N GLY A 191 9.55 11.80 2.65
CA GLY A 191 10.65 11.94 3.60
C GLY A 191 11.44 10.63 3.74
N PHE A 192 11.42 10.00 4.93
CA PHE A 192 12.19 8.80 5.25
C PHE A 192 12.09 7.65 4.24
N VAL A 193 10.91 7.44 3.65
CA VAL A 193 10.66 6.28 2.78
C VAL A 193 11.09 6.57 1.34
N ARG A 194 11.36 7.82 0.94
CA ARG A 194 11.68 8.14 -0.46
C ARG A 194 12.98 7.46 -0.87
N HIS A 195 13.01 6.78 -2.01
CA HIS A 195 14.20 6.08 -2.50
C HIS A 195 14.26 6.09 -4.05
N ASN A 196 14.19 7.28 -4.66
CA ASN A 196 14.09 7.42 -6.12
C ASN A 196 15.47 7.44 -6.83
N PHE A 197 16.43 6.65 -6.38
CA PHE A 197 17.81 6.69 -6.91
C PHE A 197 17.90 6.22 -8.37
N GLN A 198 17.02 5.33 -8.82
CA GLN A 198 16.94 4.90 -10.22
C GLN A 198 16.65 6.02 -11.24
N ARG A 199 16.20 7.21 -10.80
CA ARG A 199 15.94 8.36 -11.67
C ARG A 199 17.20 9.14 -12.03
N THR A 200 18.27 8.94 -11.28
CA THR A 200 19.55 9.65 -11.40
C THR A 200 20.71 8.65 -11.46
N ASP A 201 20.42 7.42 -11.91
CA ASP A 201 21.41 6.33 -12.00
C ASP A 201 22.24 6.14 -10.72
N GLY A 202 21.56 6.22 -9.56
CA GLY A 202 22.19 6.00 -8.25
C GLY A 202 22.85 7.25 -7.63
N GLN A 203 22.91 8.38 -8.33
CA GLN A 203 23.64 9.56 -7.87
C GLN A 203 22.95 10.29 -6.71
N SER A 204 21.61 10.33 -6.70
CA SER A 204 20.87 11.05 -5.67
C SER A 204 19.46 10.54 -5.47
N ASN A 205 18.93 10.71 -4.25
CA ASN A 205 17.55 10.39 -3.93
C ASN A 205 16.59 11.45 -4.48
N ALA A 206 16.27 11.33 -5.77
CA ALA A 206 15.55 12.36 -6.53
C ALA A 206 14.19 12.72 -5.91
N LEU A 207 13.89 14.03 -5.89
CA LEU A 207 12.56 14.51 -5.57
C LEU A 207 11.55 14.00 -6.61
N SER A 208 10.31 13.77 -6.18
CA SER A 208 9.21 13.57 -7.11
C SER A 208 8.79 14.93 -7.68
N ASN A 209 8.57 14.97 -9.00
CA ASN A 209 8.07 16.18 -9.64
C ASN A 209 6.65 16.51 -9.16
N PRO A 210 6.20 17.78 -9.27
CA PRO A 210 4.88 18.20 -8.80
C PRO A 210 3.74 17.38 -9.40
N ASP A 211 3.79 17.08 -10.69
CA ASP A 211 2.76 16.29 -11.37
C ASP A 211 2.54 14.91 -10.72
N ARG A 212 3.64 14.20 -10.44
CA ARG A 212 3.58 12.93 -9.73
C ARG A 212 3.06 13.08 -8.31
N LEU A 213 3.44 14.16 -7.60
CA LEU A 213 2.94 14.41 -6.24
C LEU A 213 1.43 14.64 -6.23
N ARG A 214 0.87 15.33 -7.23
CA ARG A 214 -0.58 15.53 -7.40
C ARG A 214 -1.30 14.20 -7.59
N VAL A 215 -0.79 13.33 -8.48
CA VAL A 215 -1.36 11.98 -8.67
C VAL A 215 -1.26 11.18 -7.38
N MET A 216 -0.11 11.22 -6.71
CA MET A 216 0.11 10.46 -5.49
C MET A 216 -0.80 10.92 -4.34
N TYR A 217 -1.05 12.23 -4.24
CA TYR A 217 -1.99 12.79 -3.28
C TYR A 217 -3.41 12.23 -3.48
N LEU A 218 -3.93 12.30 -4.71
CA LEU A 218 -5.29 11.85 -5.01
C LEU A 218 -5.45 10.33 -4.92
N VAL A 219 -4.47 9.57 -5.43
CA VAL A 219 -4.44 8.11 -5.28
C VAL A 219 -4.35 7.72 -3.81
N GLY A 220 -3.53 8.42 -3.03
CA GLY A 220 -3.41 8.22 -1.59
C GLY A 220 -4.73 8.45 -0.86
N LEU A 221 -5.45 9.52 -1.18
CA LEU A 221 -6.76 9.80 -0.63
C LEU A 221 -7.81 8.75 -1.01
N MET A 222 -7.87 8.33 -2.28
CA MET A 222 -8.84 7.30 -2.69
C MET A 222 -8.54 5.94 -2.06
N ALA A 223 -7.27 5.53 -2.02
CA ALA A 223 -6.89 4.30 -1.31
C ALA A 223 -7.20 4.41 0.19
N ASP A 224 -6.96 5.55 0.82
CA ASP A 224 -7.24 5.73 2.25
C ASP A 224 -8.74 5.64 2.54
N LEU A 225 -9.56 6.22 1.66
CA LEU A 225 -11.01 6.08 1.75
C LEU A 225 -11.44 4.61 1.59
N GLU A 226 -10.93 3.90 0.59
CA GLU A 226 -11.19 2.47 0.40
C GLU A 226 -10.87 1.67 1.67
N PHE A 227 -9.65 1.78 2.20
CA PHE A 227 -9.23 0.97 3.34
C PHE A 227 -9.93 1.39 4.64
N SER A 228 -10.28 2.67 4.78
CA SER A 228 -11.10 3.14 5.91
C SER A 228 -12.51 2.55 5.84
N LEU A 229 -13.13 2.49 4.66
CA LEU A 229 -14.44 1.84 4.47
C LEU A 229 -14.36 0.35 4.81
N ARG A 230 -13.34 -0.37 4.32
CA ARG A 230 -13.12 -1.78 4.68
C ARG A 230 -12.92 -1.96 6.19
N ALA A 231 -12.26 -1.03 6.86
CA ALA A 231 -12.12 -1.06 8.31
C ALA A 231 -13.46 -0.87 9.02
N VAL A 232 -14.30 0.08 8.57
CA VAL A 232 -15.67 0.27 9.09
C VAL A 232 -16.53 -0.98 8.88
N ALA A 233 -16.49 -1.58 7.69
CA ALA A 233 -17.26 -2.78 7.37
C ALA A 233 -16.90 -3.99 8.26
N LYS A 234 -15.69 -4.00 8.84
CA LYS A 234 -15.24 -5.03 9.78
C LYS A 234 -15.65 -4.79 11.23
N ALA A 235 -16.06 -3.57 11.57
CA ALA A 235 -16.39 -3.23 12.95
C ALA A 235 -17.66 -3.97 13.38
N THR A 236 -17.59 -4.67 14.51
CA THR A 236 -18.72 -5.39 15.11
C THR A 236 -19.39 -4.56 16.21
N SER A 237 -18.75 -3.48 16.66
CA SER A 237 -19.22 -2.60 17.72
C SER A 237 -18.96 -1.12 17.41
N GLY A 238 -19.70 -0.24 18.09
CA GLY A 238 -19.50 1.22 18.05
C GLY A 238 -18.34 1.71 18.93
N ASP A 239 -17.39 0.84 19.23
CA ASP A 239 -16.25 1.14 20.09
C ASP A 239 -15.16 1.91 19.32
N ARG A 240 -14.00 2.09 19.97
CA ARG A 240 -12.88 2.90 19.46
C ARG A 240 -12.45 2.53 18.04
N TYR A 241 -12.38 1.25 17.69
CA TYR A 241 -12.05 0.80 16.33
C TYR A 241 -13.04 1.32 15.28
N GLY A 242 -14.32 1.02 15.45
CA GLY A 242 -15.36 1.36 14.47
C GLY A 242 -15.54 2.87 14.32
N THR A 243 -15.58 3.59 15.45
CA THR A 243 -15.70 5.06 15.48
C THR A 243 -14.51 5.73 14.80
N THR A 244 -13.27 5.34 15.14
CA THR A 244 -12.07 5.93 14.54
C THR A 244 -11.99 5.65 13.03
N ALA A 245 -12.35 4.44 12.60
CA ALA A 245 -12.38 4.09 11.18
C ALA A 245 -13.42 4.91 10.40
N ALA A 246 -14.62 5.10 10.98
CA ALA A 246 -15.69 5.87 10.35
C ALA A 246 -15.33 7.36 10.25
N GLU A 247 -14.75 7.93 11.31
CA GLU A 247 -14.25 9.30 11.28
C GLU A 247 -13.11 9.49 10.27
N ARG A 248 -12.21 8.50 10.14
CA ARG A 248 -11.15 8.53 9.12
C ARG A 248 -11.75 8.55 7.72
N ALA A 249 -12.71 7.67 7.42
CA ALA A 249 -13.42 7.66 6.14
C ALA A 249 -14.09 9.02 5.85
N ALA A 250 -14.77 9.60 6.85
CA ALA A 250 -15.42 10.91 6.71
C ALA A 250 -14.41 12.04 6.42
N ARG A 251 -13.30 12.10 7.16
CA ARG A 251 -12.23 13.10 6.93
C ARG A 251 -11.61 12.96 5.54
N VAL A 252 -11.34 11.74 5.08
CA VAL A 252 -10.74 11.51 3.75
C VAL A 252 -11.74 11.85 2.65
N LYS A 253 -13.02 11.48 2.78
CA LYS A 253 -14.10 11.87 1.86
C LYS A 253 -14.19 13.40 1.73
N GLN A 254 -14.08 14.13 2.85
CA GLN A 254 -14.08 15.60 2.84
C GLN A 254 -12.88 16.18 2.06
N ARG A 255 -11.68 15.60 2.23
CA ARG A 255 -10.48 16.02 1.48
C ARG A 255 -10.60 15.74 -0.01
N LEU A 256 -11.15 14.58 -0.39
CA LEU A 256 -11.46 14.28 -1.80
C LEU A 256 -12.47 15.27 -2.37
N TRP A 257 -13.49 15.66 -1.60
CA TRP A 257 -14.45 16.67 -2.04
C TRP A 257 -13.81 18.05 -2.24
N GLN A 258 -12.87 18.45 -1.36
CA GLN A 258 -12.10 19.69 -1.55
C GLN A 258 -11.31 19.67 -2.87
N ALA A 259 -10.63 18.56 -3.17
CA ALA A 259 -9.94 18.38 -4.44
C ALA A 259 -10.92 18.41 -5.63
N GLN A 260 -12.08 17.74 -5.50
CA GLN A 260 -13.08 17.69 -6.57
C GLN A 260 -13.67 19.07 -6.90
N ARG A 261 -13.83 19.95 -5.91
CA ARG A 261 -14.35 21.31 -6.16
C ARG A 261 -13.47 22.13 -7.08
N VAL A 262 -12.16 22.00 -6.94
CA VAL A 262 -11.20 22.79 -7.72
C VAL A 262 -10.86 22.10 -9.04
N LEU A 263 -10.86 20.76 -9.09
CA LEU A 263 -10.51 20.00 -10.29
C LEU A 263 -11.70 19.72 -11.21
N LYS A 264 -12.90 19.51 -10.65
CA LYS A 264 -14.08 18.98 -11.38
C LYS A 264 -13.73 17.75 -12.23
N ASN A 265 -12.95 16.84 -11.66
CA ASN A 265 -12.43 15.68 -12.37
C ASN A 265 -13.49 14.55 -12.37
N GLN A 266 -13.64 13.87 -13.51
CA GLN A 266 -14.64 12.82 -13.67
C GLN A 266 -14.42 11.62 -12.74
N GLN A 267 -13.19 11.12 -12.64
CA GLN A 267 -12.85 9.96 -11.82
C GLN A 267 -12.98 10.28 -10.33
N LEU A 268 -12.55 11.45 -9.88
CA LEU A 268 -12.79 11.90 -8.50
C LEU A 268 -14.30 11.98 -8.19
N GLY A 269 -15.10 12.45 -9.15
CA GLY A 269 -16.57 12.41 -9.07
C GLY A 269 -17.09 11.00 -8.86
N GLN A 270 -16.67 10.04 -9.68
CA GLN A 270 -17.07 8.62 -9.57
C GLN A 270 -16.71 8.02 -8.19
N ALA A 271 -15.52 8.30 -7.66
CA ALA A 271 -15.13 7.84 -6.32
C ALA A 271 -16.01 8.44 -5.21
N LEU A 272 -16.40 9.72 -5.33
CA LEU A 272 -17.27 10.39 -4.36
C LEU A 272 -18.73 9.90 -4.47
N ASP A 273 -19.21 9.67 -5.69
CA ASP A 273 -20.55 9.14 -5.95
C ASP A 273 -20.71 7.74 -5.37
N ALA A 274 -19.68 6.89 -5.50
CA ALA A 274 -19.65 5.54 -4.93
C ALA A 274 -19.89 5.50 -3.41
N VAL A 275 -19.58 6.59 -2.69
CA VAL A 275 -19.73 6.70 -1.22
C VAL A 275 -20.78 7.73 -0.80
N SER A 276 -21.53 8.29 -1.75
CA SER A 276 -22.45 9.41 -1.51
C SER A 276 -23.62 9.01 -0.60
N GLU A 277 -24.26 7.88 -0.90
CA GLU A 277 -25.45 7.36 -0.23
C GLU A 277 -25.15 6.28 0.82
N VAL A 278 -23.88 5.86 0.93
CA VAL A 278 -23.49 4.78 1.85
C VAL A 278 -23.53 5.25 3.29
N LYS A 279 -24.34 4.54 4.10
CA LYS A 279 -24.41 4.74 5.55
C LYS A 279 -23.33 3.91 6.24
N LEU A 280 -22.50 4.56 7.06
CA LEU A 280 -21.45 3.92 7.85
C LEU A 280 -22.04 3.37 9.17
N THR A 281 -22.83 2.30 9.06
CA THR A 281 -23.45 1.62 10.21
C THR A 281 -22.99 0.16 10.30
N LEU A 282 -23.04 -0.42 11.50
CA LEU A 282 -22.53 -1.77 11.78
C LEU A 282 -23.26 -2.87 11.01
N ASP A 283 -24.51 -2.64 10.62
CA ASP A 283 -25.38 -3.55 9.87
C ASP A 283 -25.27 -3.41 8.34
N ASN A 284 -24.38 -2.54 7.85
CA ASN A 284 -24.29 -2.20 6.42
C ASN A 284 -22.97 -2.62 5.76
N ALA A 285 -22.28 -3.62 6.34
CA ALA A 285 -20.95 -4.05 5.90
C ALA A 285 -20.86 -4.38 4.39
N GLU A 286 -21.88 -5.01 3.82
CA GLU A 286 -21.92 -5.36 2.39
C GLU A 286 -21.88 -4.12 1.50
N ALA A 287 -22.78 -3.15 1.73
CA ALA A 287 -22.81 -1.93 0.92
C ALA A 287 -21.54 -1.08 1.11
N ILE A 288 -20.97 -1.08 2.32
CA ILE A 288 -19.70 -0.39 2.61
C ILE A 288 -18.54 -1.04 1.83
N ASN A 289 -18.45 -2.37 1.80
CA ASN A 289 -17.44 -3.08 1.01
C ASN A 289 -17.62 -2.84 -0.50
N GLN A 290 -18.85 -2.89 -1.02
CA GLN A 290 -19.12 -2.59 -2.42
C GLN A 290 -18.71 -1.16 -2.81
N ALA A 291 -18.89 -0.19 -1.91
CA ALA A 291 -18.39 1.17 -2.13
C ALA A 291 -16.87 1.26 -2.07
N ALA A 292 -16.24 0.53 -1.15
CA ALA A 292 -14.79 0.43 -1.08
C ALA A 292 -14.19 -0.13 -2.38
N ASP A 293 -14.79 -1.20 -2.92
CA ASP A 293 -14.36 -1.82 -4.19
C ASP A 293 -14.46 -0.84 -5.36
N LYS A 294 -15.55 -0.07 -5.44
CA LYS A 294 -15.72 0.97 -6.46
C LYS A 294 -14.66 2.07 -6.35
N VAL A 295 -14.38 2.55 -5.12
CA VAL A 295 -13.34 3.56 -4.89
C VAL A 295 -11.95 3.02 -5.26
N GLY A 296 -11.63 1.79 -4.87
CA GLY A 296 -10.36 1.13 -5.21
C GLY A 296 -10.16 0.96 -6.71
N LYS A 297 -11.22 0.54 -7.43
CA LYS A 297 -11.22 0.45 -8.90
C LYS A 297 -10.93 1.80 -9.55
N VAL A 298 -11.61 2.86 -9.11
CA VAL A 298 -11.38 4.22 -9.62
C VAL A 298 -9.94 4.67 -9.32
N ALA A 299 -9.42 4.40 -8.12
CA ALA A 299 -8.05 4.74 -7.75
C ALA A 299 -7.01 4.03 -8.64
N LEU A 300 -7.24 2.75 -8.94
CA LEU A 300 -6.41 1.97 -9.85
C LEU A 300 -6.43 2.55 -11.27
N GLU A 301 -7.60 2.84 -11.82
CA GLU A 301 -7.77 3.43 -13.15
C GLU A 301 -7.13 4.82 -13.24
N PHE A 302 -7.42 5.69 -12.28
CA PHE A 302 -6.83 7.02 -12.18
C PHE A 302 -5.29 6.97 -12.14
N SER A 303 -4.72 6.01 -11.39
CA SER A 303 -3.26 5.85 -11.30
C SER A 303 -2.58 5.40 -12.59
N LYS A 304 -3.32 4.82 -13.53
CA LYS A 304 -2.82 4.39 -14.85
C LYS A 304 -2.93 5.52 -15.88
N GLU A 305 -3.98 6.32 -15.81
CA GLU A 305 -4.35 7.29 -16.85
C GLU A 305 -3.82 8.70 -16.54
N SER A 306 -3.79 9.09 -15.27
CA SER A 306 -3.39 10.45 -14.88
C SER A 306 -1.88 10.59 -14.79
N ASN A 307 -1.32 11.58 -15.50
CA ASN A 307 0.08 11.97 -15.38
C ASN A 307 0.29 13.16 -14.43
N GLY A 308 -0.78 13.80 -13.95
CA GLY A 308 -0.75 14.91 -13.00
C GLY A 308 -0.62 16.32 -13.59
N ALA A 309 -0.36 16.46 -14.90
CA ALA A 309 -0.10 17.76 -15.52
C ALA A 309 -1.31 18.72 -15.45
N THR A 310 -2.53 18.18 -15.45
CA THR A 310 -3.78 18.97 -15.40
C THR A 310 -4.34 19.10 -13.98
N LEU A 311 -3.56 18.77 -12.95
CA LEU A 311 -4.02 18.74 -11.56
C LEU A 311 -3.46 19.89 -10.71
N GLU A 312 -2.89 20.93 -11.33
CA GLU A 312 -2.25 22.04 -10.61
C GLU A 312 -3.15 22.77 -9.60
N ALA A 313 -4.46 22.76 -9.82
CA ALA A 313 -5.41 23.41 -8.92
C ALA A 313 -5.43 22.83 -7.50
N ILE A 314 -4.87 21.63 -7.28
CA ILE A 314 -4.75 21.03 -5.94
C ILE A 314 -3.41 21.31 -5.26
N ASP A 315 -2.47 22.03 -5.87
CA ASP A 315 -1.18 22.36 -5.25
C ASP A 315 -1.29 22.92 -3.83
N PRO A 316 -2.25 23.83 -3.52
CA PRO A 316 -2.44 24.31 -2.14
C PRO A 316 -2.90 23.24 -1.14
N LEU A 317 -3.37 22.07 -1.61
CA LEU A 317 -3.82 20.95 -0.77
C LEU A 317 -2.71 19.91 -0.54
N LEU A 318 -1.61 19.97 -1.29
CA LEU A 318 -0.48 19.06 -1.16
C LEU A 318 0.30 19.39 0.12
N PRO A 319 0.84 18.37 0.83
CA PRO A 319 1.76 18.63 1.92
C PRO A 319 3.05 19.27 1.40
N THR A 320 3.60 20.20 2.17
CA THR A 320 4.89 20.83 1.90
C THR A 320 6.04 19.97 2.42
N PRO A 321 7.29 20.17 1.95
CA PRO A 321 8.45 19.41 2.40
C PRO A 321 8.66 19.39 3.91
N GLU A 322 8.29 20.47 4.62
CA GLU A 322 8.40 20.59 6.07
C GLU A 322 7.42 19.68 6.81
N GLN A 323 6.36 19.24 6.13
CA GLN A 323 5.35 18.33 6.66
C GLN A 323 5.71 16.86 6.42
N TYR A 324 6.77 16.58 5.65
CA TYR A 324 7.18 15.21 5.37
C TYR A 324 7.76 14.55 6.62
N LYS A 325 7.46 13.26 6.82
CA LYS A 325 7.99 12.48 7.94
C LYS A 325 9.48 12.22 7.73
N GLN A 326 10.29 12.78 8.61
CA GLN A 326 11.75 12.70 8.63
C GLN A 326 12.29 11.85 9.74
#